data_AF-A0AA97GE49-F1
#
_entry.id   AF-A0AA97GE49-F1
#
_cell.length_a   1.000
_cell.length_b   1.000
_cell.length_c   1.000
_cell.angle_alpha   90.00
_cell.angle_beta   90.00
_cell.angle_gamma   90.00
#
_symmetry.space_group_name_H-M   'P 1'
#
loop_
_entity.id
_entity.type
_entity.pdbx_description
1 polymer ?
#
loop_
_entity_poly.entity_id
_entity_poly.type
_entity_poly.pdbx_seq_one_letter_code
_entity_poly.pdbx_strand_id
1 'polypeptide(L)'
;MSERNKSIERLLTGINNYITYGYVDSMSFNEASDDLFDYLSELTSLDSKKAFFYYKKILTDKNINDDFLKSLCLNRLLLSEFEWSYAFEFLNKNAHELSIPCLEKALFYFYCAKNDPASHPIPDRLIDKLIARYQEVKNDPNADFYHLSESFDNFSRAYGV
;
A
#
# COMPACT_ATOMS: atom_id res chain seq x y z
N MET A 1 1.06 -6.81 33.40
CA MET A 1 1.04 -6.39 31.99
C MET A 1 -0.30 -5.72 31.70
N SER A 2 -0.33 -4.53 31.10
CA SER A 2 -1.58 -3.82 30.79
C SER A 2 -2.38 -4.55 29.70
N GLU A 3 -3.71 -4.37 29.67
CA GLU A 3 -4.57 -4.94 28.62
C GLU A 3 -4.12 -4.50 27.22
N ARG A 4 -3.72 -3.23 27.07
CA ARG A 4 -3.12 -2.72 25.83
C ARG A 4 -1.89 -3.53 25.39
N ASN A 5 -0.98 -3.86 26.32
CA ASN A 5 0.22 -4.62 25.98
C ASN A 5 -0.12 -6.05 25.55
N LYS A 6 -1.10 -6.69 26.20
CA LYS A 6 -1.60 -8.01 25.78
C LYS A 6 -2.20 -7.98 24.37
N SER A 7 -3.00 -6.96 24.05
CA SER A 7 -3.56 -6.79 22.70
C SER A 7 -2.46 -6.61 21.66
N ILE A 8 -1.47 -5.75 21.94
CA ILE A 8 -0.33 -5.55 21.03
C ILE A 8 0.42 -6.87 20.81
N GLU A 9 0.71 -7.65 21.86
CA GLU A 9 1.40 -8.94 21.72
C GLU A 9 0.60 -9.95 20.86
N ARG A 10 -0.73 -10.02 21.05
CA ARG A 10 -1.62 -10.83 20.20
C ARG A 10 -1.52 -10.43 18.73
N LEU A 11 -1.62 -9.13 18.46
CA LEU A 11 -1.54 -8.59 17.09
C LEU A 11 -0.19 -8.90 16.45
N LEU A 12 0.91 -8.64 17.17
CA LEU A 12 2.25 -8.94 16.69
C LEU A 12 2.47 -10.42 16.43
N THR A 13 1.88 -11.29 17.24
CA THR A 13 1.93 -12.75 17.02
C THR A 13 1.24 -13.12 15.72
N GLY A 14 0.01 -12.63 15.50
CA GLY A 14 -0.74 -12.90 14.26
C GLY A 14 -0.05 -12.35 13.01
N ILE A 15 0.46 -11.11 13.06
CA ILE A 15 1.20 -10.51 11.93
C ILE A 15 2.46 -11.33 11.60
N ASN A 16 3.21 -11.79 12.61
CA ASN A 16 4.40 -12.61 12.38
C ASN A 16 4.06 -14.01 11.88
N ASN A 17 2.94 -14.59 12.32
CA ASN A 17 2.44 -15.84 11.77
C ASN A 17 2.15 -15.68 10.28
N TYR A 18 1.51 -14.59 9.86
CA TYR A 18 1.23 -14.37 8.44
C TYR A 18 2.52 -14.30 7.62
N ILE A 19 3.50 -13.51 8.08
CA ILE A 19 4.78 -13.36 7.38
C ILE A 19 5.54 -14.69 7.28
N THR A 20 5.40 -15.56 8.28
CA THR A 20 6.16 -16.82 8.36
C THR A 20 5.44 -17.99 7.69
N TYR A 21 4.11 -18.05 7.82
CA TYR A 21 3.29 -19.22 7.51
C TYR A 21 2.12 -18.93 6.56
N GLY A 22 1.87 -17.68 6.21
CA GLY A 22 0.79 -17.27 5.31
C GLY A 22 -0.60 -17.20 5.96
N TYR A 23 -0.71 -17.33 7.29
CA TYR A 23 -1.97 -17.19 8.04
C TYR A 23 -1.79 -16.34 9.30
N VAL A 24 -2.80 -15.60 9.71
CA VAL A 24 -2.80 -14.87 11.00
C VAL A 24 -3.18 -15.80 12.14
N ASP A 25 -4.30 -16.51 11.97
CA ASP A 25 -4.81 -17.54 12.87
C ASP A 25 -5.13 -18.80 12.04
N SER A 26 -4.60 -19.94 12.45
CA SER A 26 -4.81 -21.23 11.77
C SER A 26 -6.26 -21.72 11.85
N MET A 27 -7.06 -21.18 12.76
CA MET A 27 -8.47 -21.51 12.93
C MET A 27 -9.41 -20.52 12.25
N SER A 28 -8.88 -19.47 11.62
CA SER A 28 -9.69 -18.53 10.85
C SER A 28 -10.15 -19.16 9.54
N PHE A 29 -11.39 -18.84 9.16
CA PHE A 29 -11.97 -19.20 7.87
C PHE A 29 -11.96 -18.03 6.86
N ASN A 30 -11.48 -16.84 7.29
CA ASN A 30 -11.35 -15.68 6.42
C ASN A 30 -10.14 -15.79 5.49
N GLU A 31 -10.06 -14.92 4.49
CA GLU A 31 -8.82 -14.73 3.76
C GLU A 31 -7.74 -14.19 4.70
N ALA A 32 -6.56 -14.80 4.69
CA ALA A 32 -5.49 -14.46 5.63
C ALA A 32 -4.99 -13.01 5.47
N SER A 33 -5.11 -12.45 4.26
CA SER A 33 -4.81 -11.05 3.94
C SER A 33 -5.78 -10.07 4.60
N ASP A 34 -7.07 -10.42 4.66
CA ASP A 34 -8.10 -9.62 5.34
C ASP A 34 -7.83 -9.59 6.85
N ASP A 35 -7.64 -10.76 7.46
CA ASP A 35 -7.30 -10.86 8.89
C ASP A 35 -6.02 -10.07 9.22
N LEU A 36 -5.02 -10.13 8.33
CA LEU A 36 -3.78 -9.39 8.52
C LEU A 36 -4.02 -7.88 8.47
N PHE A 37 -4.82 -7.42 7.51
CA PHE A 37 -5.09 -6.00 7.35
C PHE A 37 -5.89 -5.44 8.52
N ASP A 38 -6.81 -6.23 9.08
CA ASP A 38 -7.51 -5.90 10.33
C ASP A 38 -6.53 -5.80 11.49
N TYR A 39 -5.62 -6.76 11.64
CA TYR A 39 -4.60 -6.74 12.69
C TYR A 39 -3.66 -5.53 12.57
N LEU A 40 -3.25 -5.17 11.35
CA LEU A 40 -2.44 -3.99 11.08
C LEU A 40 -3.19 -2.70 11.37
N SER A 41 -4.48 -2.64 11.05
CA SER A 41 -5.34 -1.49 11.33
C SER A 41 -5.56 -1.30 12.83
N GLU A 42 -5.80 -2.38 13.58
CA GLU A 42 -5.86 -2.34 15.05
C GLU A 42 -4.52 -1.91 15.64
N LEU A 43 -3.40 -2.47 15.15
CA LEU A 43 -2.06 -2.11 15.60
C LEU A 43 -1.75 -0.63 15.30
N THR A 44 -2.25 -0.08 14.20
CA THR A 44 -2.05 1.35 13.86
C THR A 44 -2.65 2.25 14.95
N SER A 45 -3.79 1.85 15.52
CA SER A 45 -4.48 2.58 16.59
C SER A 45 -3.79 2.42 17.96
N LEU A 46 -3.11 1.29 18.19
CA LEU A 46 -2.46 0.98 19.47
C LEU A 46 -0.98 1.34 19.51
N ASP A 47 -0.26 1.25 18.40
CA ASP A 47 1.18 1.51 18.24
C ASP A 47 1.51 1.74 16.76
N SER A 48 1.21 2.95 16.28
CA SER A 48 1.40 3.33 14.87
C SER A 48 2.82 3.10 14.37
N LYS A 49 3.83 3.37 15.20
CA LYS A 49 5.24 3.14 14.85
C LYS A 49 5.51 1.67 14.52
N LYS A 50 4.99 0.74 15.32
CA LYS A 50 5.10 -0.71 15.02
C LYS A 50 4.29 -1.09 13.79
N ALA A 51 3.08 -0.56 13.63
CA ALA A 51 2.26 -0.86 12.45
C ALA A 51 2.96 -0.44 11.15
N PHE A 52 3.51 0.78 11.10
CA PHE A 52 4.23 1.27 9.92
C PHE A 52 5.52 0.50 9.62
N PHE A 53 6.20 -0.03 10.63
CA PHE A 53 7.28 -0.99 10.39
C PHE A 53 6.79 -2.21 9.60
N TYR A 54 5.63 -2.78 9.95
CA TYR A 54 5.08 -3.94 9.24
C TYR A 54 4.52 -3.59 7.87
N TYR A 55 3.84 -2.46 7.69
CA TYR A 55 3.39 -2.04 6.35
C TYR A 55 4.57 -1.96 5.36
N LYS A 56 5.70 -1.37 5.78
CA LYS A 56 6.93 -1.33 4.98
C LYS A 56 7.51 -2.71 4.72
N LYS A 57 7.57 -3.54 5.77
CA LYS A 57 8.08 -4.91 5.68
C LYS A 57 7.28 -5.72 4.66
N ILE A 58 5.95 -5.72 4.76
CA ILE A 58 5.06 -6.46 3.87
C ILE A 58 5.14 -5.94 2.44
N LEU A 59 5.13 -4.61 2.25
CA LEU A 59 5.24 -3.99 0.93
C LEU A 59 6.50 -4.43 0.18
N THR A 60 7.62 -4.64 0.89
CA THR A 60 8.93 -4.94 0.30
C THR A 60 9.33 -6.42 0.36
N ASP A 61 8.57 -7.26 1.05
CA ASP A 61 8.87 -8.69 1.16
C ASP A 61 8.58 -9.40 -0.17
N LYS A 62 9.60 -10.08 -0.69
CA LYS A 62 9.52 -10.82 -1.96
C LYS A 62 8.80 -12.17 -1.82
N ASN A 63 8.64 -12.67 -0.59
CA ASN A 63 7.94 -13.94 -0.34
C ASN A 63 6.43 -13.75 -0.21
N ILE A 64 5.97 -12.51 -0.02
CA ILE A 64 4.54 -12.17 0.01
C ILE A 64 4.10 -11.86 -1.42
N ASN A 65 3.43 -12.81 -2.07
CA ASN A 65 2.96 -12.70 -3.46
C ASN A 65 1.51 -12.20 -3.57
N ASP A 66 1.06 -11.41 -2.59
CA ASP A 66 -0.26 -10.78 -2.59
C ASP A 66 -0.11 -9.29 -2.95
N ASP A 67 -0.28 -9.00 -4.24
CA ASP A 67 -0.17 -7.65 -4.78
C ASP A 67 -1.28 -6.72 -4.28
N PHE A 68 -2.46 -7.27 -3.98
CA PHE A 68 -3.56 -6.49 -3.44
C PHE A 68 -3.23 -6.04 -2.01
N LEU A 69 -2.79 -6.95 -1.13
CA LEU A 69 -2.32 -6.62 0.21
C LEU A 69 -1.18 -5.59 0.19
N LYS A 70 -0.21 -5.76 -0.73
CA LYS A 70 0.87 -4.79 -0.90
C LYS A 70 0.35 -3.40 -1.28
N SER A 71 -0.66 -3.33 -2.15
CA SER A 71 -1.30 -2.05 -2.50
C SER A 71 -2.00 -1.40 -1.32
N LEU A 72 -2.62 -2.18 -0.43
CA LEU A 72 -3.24 -1.67 0.80
C LEU A 72 -2.17 -1.13 1.75
N CYS A 73 -1.04 -1.82 1.91
CA CYS A 73 0.10 -1.36 2.69
C CYS A 73 0.68 -0.05 2.14
N LEU A 74 0.87 0.04 0.82
CA LEU A 74 1.30 1.26 0.14
C LEU A 74 0.31 2.41 0.38
N ASN A 75 -0.99 2.17 0.24
CA ASN A 75 -2.01 3.18 0.49
C ASN A 75 -1.97 3.70 1.94
N ARG A 76 -1.79 2.82 2.92
CA ARG A 76 -1.62 3.22 4.33
C ARG A 76 -0.39 4.09 4.54
N LEU A 77 0.71 3.82 3.83
CA LEU A 77 1.92 4.63 3.90
C LEU A 77 1.74 5.99 3.22
N LEU A 78 1.08 6.05 2.07
CA LEU A 78 0.78 7.29 1.33
C LEU A 78 -0.11 8.25 2.15
N LEU A 79 -1.09 7.71 2.87
CA LEU A 79 -2.02 8.48 3.71
C LEU A 79 -1.46 8.79 5.11
N SER A 80 -0.23 8.39 5.42
CA SER A 80 0.40 8.62 6.73
C SER A 80 1.06 9.99 6.79
N GLU A 81 0.81 10.74 7.85
CA GLU A 81 1.50 12.01 8.13
C GLU A 81 3.02 11.85 8.32
N PHE A 82 3.48 10.66 8.73
CA PHE A 82 4.88 10.42 9.09
C PHE A 82 5.64 9.57 8.07
N GLU A 83 4.92 8.83 7.22
CA GLU A 83 5.51 7.78 6.36
C GLU A 83 5.26 7.98 4.86
N TRP A 84 4.57 9.05 4.46
CA TRP A 84 4.37 9.41 3.05
C TRP A 84 5.68 9.53 2.28
N SER A 85 6.74 10.03 2.92
CA SER A 85 8.05 10.25 2.29
C SER A 85 8.70 8.92 1.90
N TYR A 86 8.57 7.91 2.76
CA TYR A 86 8.99 6.54 2.45
C TYR A 86 8.18 5.98 1.27
N ALA A 87 6.86 6.19 1.24
CA ALA A 87 6.03 5.74 0.13
C ALA A 87 6.44 6.39 -1.19
N PHE A 88 6.74 7.69 -1.19
CA PHE A 88 7.20 8.41 -2.37
C PHE A 88 8.56 7.92 -2.85
N GLU A 89 9.50 7.67 -1.94
CA GLU A 89 10.80 7.08 -2.28
C GLU A 89 10.63 5.68 -2.86
N PHE A 90 9.79 4.85 -2.24
CA PHE A 90 9.46 3.52 -2.73
C PHE A 90 8.88 3.56 -4.15
N LEU A 91 7.89 4.42 -4.40
CA LEU A 91 7.31 4.59 -5.73
C LEU A 91 8.36 5.06 -6.74
N ASN A 92 9.17 6.05 -6.39
CA ASN A 92 10.15 6.61 -7.30
C ASN A 92 11.26 5.61 -7.67
N LYS A 93 11.65 4.75 -6.73
CA LYS A 93 12.66 3.70 -6.93
C LYS A 93 12.11 2.51 -7.72
N ASN A 94 10.87 2.11 -7.45
CA ASN A 94 10.30 0.84 -7.93
C ASN A 94 9.22 1.01 -9.01
N ALA A 95 9.04 2.23 -9.57
CA ALA A 95 7.94 2.53 -10.49
C ALA A 95 7.75 1.52 -11.63
N HIS A 96 8.85 1.07 -12.24
CA HIS A 96 8.86 0.11 -13.35
C HIS A 96 8.43 -1.32 -12.96
N GLU A 97 8.44 -1.66 -11.68
CA GLU A 97 8.08 -2.98 -11.16
C GLU A 97 6.75 -2.96 -10.39
N LEU A 98 6.07 -1.81 -10.31
CA LEU A 98 4.81 -1.73 -9.57
C LEU A 98 3.79 -2.70 -10.16
N SER A 99 3.17 -3.49 -9.27
CA SER A 99 1.99 -4.27 -9.63
C SER A 99 0.83 -3.34 -9.97
N ILE A 100 -0.14 -3.83 -10.75
CA ILE A 100 -1.33 -3.07 -11.16
C ILE A 100 -2.05 -2.42 -9.97
N PRO A 101 -2.36 -3.13 -8.85
CA PRO A 101 -3.03 -2.49 -7.73
C PRO A 101 -2.16 -1.44 -7.01
N CYS A 102 -0.84 -1.62 -6.95
CA CYS A 102 0.05 -0.60 -6.40
C CYS A 102 0.09 0.67 -7.29
N LEU A 103 0.14 0.48 -8.61
CA LEU A 103 0.09 1.57 -9.57
C LEU A 103 -1.22 2.34 -9.46
N GLU A 104 -2.35 1.63 -9.41
CA GLU A 104 -3.68 2.21 -9.23
C GLU A 104 -3.72 3.11 -8.00
N LYS A 105 -3.29 2.61 -6.83
CA LYS A 105 -3.27 3.39 -5.58
C LYS A 105 -2.39 4.63 -5.67
N ALA A 106 -1.25 4.54 -6.36
CA ALA A 106 -0.38 5.69 -6.59
C ALA A 106 -1.06 6.76 -7.47
N LEU A 107 -1.65 6.36 -8.61
CA LEU A 107 -2.35 7.26 -9.52
C LEU A 107 -3.53 7.94 -8.82
N PHE A 108 -4.33 7.17 -8.09
CA PHE A 108 -5.47 7.69 -7.33
C PHE A 108 -5.05 8.67 -6.23
N TYR A 109 -3.98 8.36 -5.49
CA TYR A 109 -3.43 9.27 -4.49
C TYR A 109 -3.03 10.61 -5.11
N PHE A 110 -2.28 10.61 -6.21
CA PHE A 110 -1.82 11.85 -6.84
C PHE A 110 -2.95 12.63 -7.50
N TYR A 111 -3.96 11.96 -8.05
CA TYR A 111 -5.20 12.60 -8.49
C TYR A 111 -5.85 13.39 -7.35
N CYS A 112 -6.04 12.76 -6.18
CA CYS A 112 -6.61 13.42 -5.00
C CYS A 112 -5.71 14.55 -4.47
N ALA A 113 -4.40 14.31 -4.39
CA ALA A 113 -3.44 15.26 -3.82
C ALA A 113 -3.25 16.52 -4.67
N LYS A 114 -3.53 16.48 -5.97
CA LYS A 114 -3.32 17.63 -6.88
C LYS A 114 -4.03 18.90 -6.43
N ASN A 115 -5.21 18.76 -5.83
CA ASN A 115 -6.03 19.89 -5.37
C ASN A 115 -5.87 20.17 -3.87
N ASP A 116 -5.05 19.40 -3.17
CA ASP A 116 -4.80 19.59 -1.74
C ASP A 116 -3.69 20.63 -1.54
N PRO A 117 -3.98 21.80 -0.93
CA PRO A 117 -2.96 22.82 -0.64
C PRO A 117 -1.91 22.34 0.38
N ALA A 118 -2.18 21.26 1.13
CA ALA A 118 -1.24 20.62 2.04
C ALA A 118 -0.48 19.44 1.39
N SER A 119 -0.63 19.23 0.08
CA SER A 119 0.03 18.13 -0.62
C SER A 119 1.55 18.17 -0.51
N HIS A 120 2.13 16.98 -0.41
CA HIS A 120 3.57 16.81 -0.27
C HIS A 120 4.31 17.06 -1.60
N PRO A 121 5.56 17.57 -1.56
CA PRO A 121 6.35 17.76 -2.76
C PRO A 121 6.60 16.41 -3.45
N ILE A 122 6.28 16.37 -4.74
CA ILE A 122 6.41 15.17 -5.57
C ILE A 122 7.88 15.03 -6.00
N PRO A 123 8.51 13.86 -5.84
CA PRO A 123 9.87 13.62 -6.32
C PRO A 123 10.00 13.83 -7.82
N ASP A 124 11.17 14.33 -8.24
CA ASP A 124 11.48 14.53 -9.65
C ASP A 124 11.21 13.28 -10.48
N ARG A 125 10.52 13.47 -11.61
CA ARG A 125 10.17 12.44 -12.60
C ARG A 125 9.25 11.32 -12.09
N LEU A 126 8.73 11.38 -10.86
CA LEU A 126 7.83 10.33 -10.36
C LEU A 126 6.57 10.22 -11.23
N ILE A 127 5.96 11.35 -11.59
CA ILE A 127 4.79 11.40 -12.48
C ILE A 127 5.08 10.70 -13.81
N ASP A 128 6.17 11.06 -14.48
CA ASP A 128 6.57 10.44 -15.75
C ASP A 128 6.77 8.93 -15.63
N LYS A 129 7.36 8.48 -14.53
CA LYS A 129 7.59 7.05 -14.26
C LYS A 129 6.28 6.29 -14.05
N LEU A 130 5.30 6.88 -13.36
CA LEU A 130 3.98 6.27 -13.18
C LEU A 130 3.22 6.19 -14.51
N ILE A 131 3.31 7.21 -15.35
CA ILE A 131 2.75 7.21 -16.71
C ILE A 131 3.40 6.11 -17.55
N ALA A 132 4.74 6.02 -17.55
CA ALA A 132 5.46 4.98 -18.27
C ALA A 132 5.01 3.58 -17.83
N ARG A 133 4.91 3.36 -16.51
CA ARG A 133 4.43 2.08 -15.98
C ARG A 133 3.01 1.77 -16.41
N TYR A 134 2.10 2.75 -16.40
CA TYR A 134 0.74 2.56 -16.92
C TYR A 134 0.75 2.12 -18.39
N GLN A 135 1.57 2.74 -19.25
CA GLN A 135 1.63 2.35 -20.66
C GLN A 135 2.08 0.90 -20.87
N GLU A 136 2.93 0.36 -19.98
CA GLU A 136 3.39 -1.03 -20.01
C GLU A 136 2.27 -2.01 -19.65
N VAL A 137 1.41 -1.67 -18.67
CA VAL A 137 0.45 -2.62 -18.07
C VAL A 137 -1.01 -2.36 -18.41
N LYS A 138 -1.34 -1.26 -19.11
CA LYS A 138 -2.73 -0.88 -19.43
C LYS A 138 -3.55 -1.91 -20.21
N ASN A 139 -2.89 -2.86 -20.89
CA ASN A 139 -3.54 -3.92 -21.66
C ASN A 139 -3.53 -5.27 -20.91
N ASP A 140 -3.09 -5.31 -19.65
CA ASP A 140 -3.12 -6.52 -18.84
C ASP A 140 -4.59 -6.89 -18.53
N PRO A 141 -4.98 -8.18 -18.61
CA PRO A 141 -6.36 -8.61 -18.32
C PRO A 141 -6.87 -8.22 -16.94
N ASN A 142 -5.99 -8.04 -15.95
CA ASN A 142 -6.36 -7.66 -14.59
C ASN A 142 -6.48 -6.14 -14.41
N ALA A 143 -6.09 -5.32 -15.40
CA ALA A 143 -6.14 -3.86 -15.29
C ALA A 143 -7.55 -3.34 -15.03
N ASP A 144 -8.55 -3.95 -15.67
CA ASP A 144 -9.97 -3.58 -15.54
C ASP A 144 -10.52 -3.88 -14.14
N PHE A 145 -10.10 -4.99 -13.51
CA PHE A 145 -10.53 -5.35 -12.15
C PHE A 145 -10.14 -4.28 -11.13
N TYR A 146 -9.01 -3.61 -11.34
CA TYR A 146 -8.55 -2.53 -10.48
C TYR A 146 -8.97 -1.14 -10.99
N HIS A 147 -9.80 -1.03 -12.04
CA HIS A 147 -10.20 0.25 -12.63
C HIS A 147 -9.01 1.12 -13.06
N LEU A 148 -7.90 0.49 -13.49
CA LEU A 148 -6.64 1.20 -13.74
C LEU A 148 -6.78 2.31 -14.79
N SER A 149 -7.52 2.06 -15.87
CA SER A 149 -7.76 3.07 -16.91
C SER A 149 -8.54 4.27 -16.41
N GLU A 150 -9.54 4.06 -15.54
CA GLU A 150 -10.30 5.17 -14.94
C GLU A 150 -9.41 5.99 -13.98
N SER A 151 -8.63 5.32 -13.13
CA SER A 151 -7.68 6.00 -12.25
C SER A 151 -6.63 6.78 -13.03
N PHE A 152 -6.14 6.22 -14.15
CA PHE A 152 -5.22 6.93 -15.05
C PHE A 152 -5.87 8.13 -15.74
N ASP A 153 -7.11 8.01 -16.22
CA ASP A 153 -7.82 9.11 -16.89
C ASP A 153 -8.08 10.30 -15.94
N ASN A 154 -8.39 10.03 -14.68
CA ASN A 154 -8.56 11.08 -13.67
C ASN A 154 -7.22 11.74 -13.34
N PHE A 155 -6.17 10.94 -13.17
CA PHE A 155 -4.81 11.41 -12.95
C PHE A 155 -4.29 12.25 -14.14
N SER A 156 -4.45 11.78 -15.37
CA SER A 156 -3.92 12.44 -16.57
C SER A 156 -4.54 13.83 -16.78
N ARG A 157 -5.86 13.94 -16.60
CA ARG A 157 -6.57 15.24 -16.60
C ARG A 157 -6.05 16.19 -15.52
N ALA A 158 -5.77 15.68 -14.32
CA ALA A 158 -5.29 16.49 -13.20
C ALA A 158 -3.86 17.04 -13.42
N TYR A 159 -3.03 16.30 -14.16
CA TYR A 159 -1.64 16.68 -14.45
C TYR A 159 -1.42 17.27 -15.86
N GLY A 160 -2.45 17.24 -16.73
CA GLY A 160 -2.37 17.78 -18.09
C GLY A 160 -1.47 16.95 -19.02
N VAL A 161 -1.47 15.63 -18.83
CA VAL A 161 -0.62 14.64 -19.54
C VAL A 161 -1.43 13.68 -20.40
#